data_AF-A0A923QEC0-F1
#
_entry.id   AF-A0A923QEC0-F1
#
_cell.length_a   1.000
_cell.length_b   1.000
_cell.length_c   1.000
_cell.angle_alpha   90.00
_cell.angle_beta   90.00
_cell.angle_gamma   90.00
#
_symmetry.space_group_name_H-M   'P 1'
#
loop_
_entity.id
_entity.type
_entity.pdbx_description
1 polymer ?
#
loop_
_entity_poly.entity_id
_entity_poly.type
_entity_poly.pdbx_seq_one_letter_code
_entity_poly.pdbx_strand_id
1 'polypeptide(L)' 'MKTLRKIQAAHGLALQDAPRPIPGAGEVLLRVQSTGVCGTDLHIDEWTPSYHFMTPALPVTIGHEFSAVVDSL' A
#
# COMPACT_ATOMS: atom_id res chain seq x y z
N MET A 1 -11.81 -0.16 -5.70
CA MET A 1 -11.36 1.07 -4.99
C MET A 1 -9.97 1.39 -5.50
N LYS A 2 -9.65 2.67 -5.70
CA LYS A 2 -8.32 3.08 -6.17
C LYS A 2 -7.26 2.74 -5.13
N THR A 3 -6.13 2.23 -5.59
CA THR A 3 -5.04 1.73 -4.74
C THR A 3 -3.71 1.93 -5.46
N LEU A 4 -2.75 2.56 -4.78
CA LEU A 4 -1.38 2.72 -5.28
C LEU A 4 -0.55 1.49 -4.88
N ARG A 5 0.03 0.81 -5.87
CA ARG A 5 0.65 -0.51 -5.67
C ARG A 5 2.01 -0.63 -6.34
N LYS A 6 2.92 -1.36 -5.71
CA LYS A 6 4.11 -1.90 -6.36
C LYS A 6 3.76 -3.23 -7.01
N ILE A 7 3.80 -3.28 -8.34
CA ILE A 7 3.31 -4.45 -9.12
C ILE A 7 4.45 -5.37 -9.55
N GLN A 8 5.66 -4.83 -9.74
CA GLN A 8 6.81 -5.57 -10.26
C GLN A 8 8.11 -5.09 -9.63
N ALA A 9 9.15 -5.92 -9.69
CA ALA A 9 10.49 -5.64 -9.19
C ALA A 9 11.27 -4.72 -10.16
N ALA A 10 10.74 -3.54 -10.42
CA ALA A 10 11.32 -2.51 -11.28
C ALA A 10 10.80 -1.13 -10.86
N HIS A 11 11.43 -0.04 -11.33
CA HIS A 11 10.98 1.33 -11.07
C HIS A 11 9.48 1.54 -11.34
N GLY A 12 8.83 2.33 -10.49
CA GLY A 12 7.45 2.80 -10.67
C GLY A 12 6.44 2.16 -9.71
N LEU A 13 5.30 2.83 -9.60
CA LEU A 13 4.07 2.41 -8.93
C LEU A 13 2.88 2.48 -9.89
N ALA A 14 1.87 1.65 -9.65
CA ALA A 14 0.66 1.63 -10.46
C ALA A 14 -0.57 1.99 -9.62
N LEU A 15 -1.35 2.96 -10.09
CA LEU A 15 -2.69 3.22 -9.56
C LEU A 15 -3.68 2.25 -10.21
N GLN A 16 -4.19 1.30 -9.43
CA GLN A 16 -5.10 0.27 -9.91
C GLN A 16 -6.38 0.24 -9.07
N ASP A 17 -7.40 -0.44 -9.57
CA ASP A 17 -8.56 -0.79 -8.77
C ASP A 17 -8.33 -2.12 -8.05
N ALA A 18 -8.62 -2.15 -6.75
CA ALA A 18 -8.62 -3.34 -5.91
C ALA A 18 -10.02 -3.59 -5.33
N PRO A 19 -10.38 -4.83 -4.98
CA PRO A 19 -11.61 -5.11 -4.25
C PRO A 19 -11.58 -4.40 -2.88
N ARG A 20 -12.75 -4.02 -2.37
CA ARG A 20 -12.88 -3.54 -0.99
C ARG A 20 -12.58 -4.72 -0.05
N PRO A 21 -11.66 -4.58 0.92
CA PRO A 21 -11.38 -5.64 1.87
C PRO A 21 -12.57 -5.86 2.82
N ILE A 22 -12.72 -7.10 3.29
CA ILE A 22 -13.73 -7.50 4.27
C ILE A 22 -12.96 -7.84 5.55
N PRO A 23 -13.20 -7.13 6.67
CA PRO A 23 -12.50 -7.41 7.91
C PRO A 23 -12.86 -8.80 8.45
N GLY A 24 -11.86 -9.53 8.93
CA GLY A 24 -12.03 -10.77 9.68
C GLY A 24 -12.30 -10.53 11.17
N ALA A 25 -12.41 -11.62 11.94
CA ALA A 25 -12.61 -11.53 13.37
C ALA A 25 -11.43 -10.82 14.06
N GLY A 26 -11.71 -9.72 14.76
CA GLY A 26 -10.70 -8.91 15.46
C GLY A 26 -10.00 -7.87 14.58
N GLU A 27 -10.40 -7.73 13.31
CA GLU A 27 -9.91 -6.69 12.42
C GLU A 27 -10.88 -5.51 12.37
N VAL A 28 -10.45 -4.41 11.77
CA VAL A 28 -11.28 -3.21 11.56
C VAL A 28 -11.10 -2.74 10.12
N LEU A 29 -12.20 -2.42 9.46
CA LEU A 29 -12.16 -1.77 8.16
C LEU A 29 -11.98 -0.26 8.35
N LEU A 30 -10.92 0.27 7.74
CA LEU A 30 -10.60 1.70 7.78
C LEU A 30 -10.87 2.36 6.43
N ARG A 31 -11.55 3.50 6.45
CA ARG A 31 -11.68 4.38 5.28
C ARG A 31 -10.63 5.46 5.35
N VAL A 32 -9.53 5.26 4.62
CA VAL A 32 -8.41 6.20 4.53
C VAL A 32 -8.89 7.58 4.05
N GLN A 33 -8.55 8.64 4.80
CA GLN A 33 -8.86 10.03 4.44
C GLN A 33 -7.65 10.74 3.83
N SER A 34 -6.46 10.46 4.36
CA SER A 34 -5.20 11.03 3.88
C SER A 34 -4.05 10.09 4.15
N THR A 35 -3.01 10.18 3.33
CA THR A 35 -1.75 9.43 3.50
C THR A 35 -0.57 10.35 3.19
N GLY A 36 0.48 10.25 4.00
CA GLY A 36 1.77 10.87 3.77
C GLY A 36 2.63 10.05 2.80
N VAL A 37 3.70 10.68 2.32
CA VAL A 37 4.74 10.04 1.51
C VAL A 37 6.07 10.32 2.20
N CYS A 38 6.84 9.26 2.47
CA CYS A 38 8.15 9.36 3.10
C CYS A 38 9.26 8.75 2.22
N GLY A 39 10.51 8.79 2.69
CA GLY A 39 11.65 8.24 1.96
C GLY A 39 11.54 6.74 1.65
N THR A 40 10.87 5.97 2.49
CA THR A 40 10.59 4.55 2.23
C THR A 40 9.72 4.37 0.99
N ASP A 41 8.69 5.20 0.80
CA ASP A 41 7.84 5.12 -0.39
C ASP A 41 8.62 5.45 -1.66
N LEU A 42 9.54 6.42 -1.58
CA LEU A 42 10.45 6.76 -2.69
C LEU A 42 11.39 5.61 -3.03
N HIS A 43 11.99 4.97 -2.03
CA HIS A 43 12.83 3.79 -2.27
C HIS A 43 12.06 2.61 -2.88
N ILE A 44 10.80 2.44 -2.50
CA ILE A 44 9.91 1.44 -3.11
C ILE A 44 9.60 1.82 -4.56
N ASP A 45 9.26 3.07 -4.85
CA ASP A 45 9.01 3.55 -6.21
C ASP A 45 10.24 3.36 -7.10
N GLU A 46 11.38 3.91 -6.70
CA GLU A 46 12.65 3.82 -7.44
C GLU A 46 13.16 2.38 -7.57
N TRP A 47 12.72 1.48 -6.68
CA TRP A 47 13.16 0.10 -6.57
C TRP A 47 14.67 -0.01 -6.29
N THR A 48 15.11 0.64 -5.22
CA THR A 48 16.52 0.64 -4.84
C THR A 48 16.98 -0.73 -4.32
N PRO A 49 18.29 -1.05 -4.38
CA PRO A 49 18.80 -2.34 -3.91
C PRO A 49 18.44 -2.69 -2.46
N SER A 50 18.32 -1.66 -1.60
CA SER A 50 17.88 -1.80 -0.21
C SER A 50 16.43 -2.29 -0.04
N TYR A 51 15.62 -2.29 -1.10
CA TYR A 51 14.22 -2.68 -1.10
C TYR A 51 13.91 -3.94 -1.91
N HIS A 52 14.93 -4.58 -2.51
CA HIS A 52 14.77 -5.85 -3.22
C HIS A 52 14.20 -6.98 -2.33
N PHE A 53 14.35 -6.87 -1.00
CA PHE A 53 13.75 -7.81 -0.05
C PHE A 53 12.21 -7.87 -0.13
N MET A 54 11.56 -6.83 -0.69
CA MET A 54 10.11 -6.80 -0.87
C MET A 54 9.61 -7.65 -2.05
N THR A 55 10.49 -8.23 -2.87
CA THR A 55 10.10 -9.05 -4.03
C THR A 55 9.05 -10.12 -3.70
N PRO A 56 9.14 -10.89 -2.59
CA PRO A 56 8.14 -11.89 -2.24
C PRO A 56 6.76 -11.32 -1.87
N ALA A 57 6.67 -10.03 -1.55
CA ALA A 57 5.41 -9.36 -1.21
C ALA A 57 4.66 -8.81 -2.44
N LEU A 58 5.30 -8.81 -3.61
CA LEU A 58 4.68 -8.27 -4.82
C LEU A 58 3.53 -9.17 -5.31
N PRO A 59 2.40 -8.59 -5.76
CA PRO A 59 2.08 -7.16 -5.78
C PRO A 59 1.60 -6.64 -4.42
N VAL A 60 2.15 -5.51 -3.95
CA VAL A 60 1.85 -4.94 -2.63
C VAL A 60 1.24 -3.54 -2.73
N THR A 61 0.24 -3.27 -1.89
CA THR A 61 -0.29 -1.92 -1.66
C THR A 61 0.62 -1.19 -0.68
N ILE A 62 1.06 0.01 -1.04
CA ILE A 62 1.98 0.81 -0.21
C ILE A 62 1.25 1.93 0.55
N GLY A 63 1.99 2.69 1.35
CA GLY A 63 1.48 3.77 2.20
C GLY A 63 1.30 3.29 3.64
N HIS A 64 2.28 3.63 4.49
CA HIS A 64 2.27 3.27 5.92
C HIS A 64 2.10 4.48 6.84
N GLU A 65 1.98 5.69 6.28
CA GLU A 65 1.68 6.91 7.01
C GLU A 65 0.28 7.38 6.61
N PHE A 66 -0.76 7.06 7.38
CA PHE A 66 -2.13 7.43 7.02
C PHE A 66 -3.00 7.80 8.22
N SER A 67 -4.06 8.56 7.94
CA SER A 67 -5.18 8.78 8.86
C SER A 67 -6.49 8.33 8.22
N ALA A 68 -7.35 7.73 9.03
CA ALA A 68 -8.57 7.10 8.59
C ALA A 68 -9.69 7.21 9.63
N VAL A 69 -10.91 6.99 9.18
CA VAL A 69 -12.04 6.73 10.07
C VAL A 69 -12.34 5.24 10.11
N VAL A 70 -12.82 4.76 11.25
CA VAL A 70 -13.40 3.42 11.36
C VAL A 70 -14.67 3.37 10.51
N ASP A 71 -14.71 2.43 9.57
CA ASP A 71 -15.83 2.24 8.65
C ASP A 71 -16.72 1.07 9.09
N SER A 72 -16.11 -0.06 9.45
CA SER A 72 -16.80 -1.19 10.09
C SER A 72 -15.85 -2.02 10.96
N LEU A 73 -16.42 -2.84 11.86
CA LEU A 73 -15.72 -3.92 12.56
C LEU A 73 -15.87 -5.24 11.80
#